data_AF-A0A5K0VEW6-F1
#
_entry.id   AF-A0A5K0VEW6-F1
#
_cell.length_a   1.000
_cell.length_b   1.000
_cell.length_c   1.000
_cell.angle_alpha   90.00
_cell.angle_beta   90.00
_cell.angle_gamma   90.00
#
_symmetry.space_group_name_H-M   'P 1'
#
loop_
_entity.id
_entity.type
_entity.pdbx_description
1 polymer ?
#
loop_
_entity_poly.entity_id
_entity_poly.type
_entity_poly.pdbx_seq_one_letter_code
_entity_poly.pdbx_strand_id
1 'polypeptide(L)'
;VPLKIECEDREGDHPKVVIDGVTDETGTYQIPVAGEHEDDICEVMVTESPMADCNELSPNRNRARVLLAKNSGMPSRLRYANSIGFLKKEPLPECGPLLQELLAE
;
A
#
# COMPACT_ATOMS: atom_id res chain seq x y z
N VAL A 1 5.47 9.62 -5.15
CA VAL A 1 5.60 9.14 -3.75
C VAL A 1 6.37 7.84 -3.77
N PRO A 2 7.55 7.76 -3.14
CA PRO A 2 8.31 6.51 -3.05
C PRO A 2 7.57 5.49 -2.17
N LEU A 3 7.67 4.23 -2.57
CA LEU A 3 7.05 3.11 -1.89
C LEU A 3 7.93 1.87 -2.04
N LYS A 4 7.65 0.85 -1.25
CA LYS A 4 8.30 -0.46 -1.36
C LYS A 4 7.28 -1.59 -1.22
N ILE A 5 7.58 -2.69 -1.88
CA ILE A 5 6.91 -3.98 -1.68
C ILE A 5 7.87 -4.84 -0.87
N GLU A 6 7.44 -5.27 0.30
CA GLU A 6 8.18 -6.23 1.12
C GLU A 6 7.43 -7.56 1.12
N CYS A 7 8.12 -8.63 0.72
CA CYS A 7 7.62 -10.00 0.81
C CYS A 7 8.48 -10.76 1.82
N GLU A 8 7.85 -11.25 2.88
CA GLU A 8 8.49 -12.03 3.92
C GLU A 8 7.94 -13.44 3.91
N ASP A 9 8.85 -14.42 3.87
CA ASP A 9 8.48 -15.82 4.01
C ASP A 9 7.69 -16.03 5.30
N ARG A 10 6.58 -16.77 5.21
CA ARG A 10 5.69 -16.95 6.35
C ARG A 10 6.35 -17.70 7.52
N GLU A 11 7.26 -18.62 7.23
CA GLU A 11 8.00 -19.40 8.23
C GLU A 11 9.28 -18.68 8.67
N GLY A 12 9.73 -17.69 7.90
CA GLY A 12 10.94 -16.90 8.14
C GLY A 12 12.21 -17.59 7.65
N ASP A 13 12.08 -18.61 6.81
CA ASP A 13 13.19 -19.45 6.36
C ASP A 13 14.03 -18.76 5.27
N HIS A 14 13.42 -17.83 4.53
CA HIS A 14 14.05 -17.14 3.41
C HIS A 14 14.22 -15.64 3.68
N PRO A 15 15.29 -15.01 3.15
CA PRO A 15 15.47 -13.58 3.26
C PRO A 15 14.29 -12.80 2.65
N LYS A 16 13.87 -11.74 3.34
CA LYS A 16 12.85 -10.80 2.85
C LYS A 16 13.25 -10.23 1.49
N VAL A 17 12.32 -10.29 0.54
CA VAL A 17 12.44 -9.63 -0.75
C VAL A 17 11.90 -8.20 -0.63
N VAL A 18 12.67 -7.23 -1.09
CA VAL A 18 12.28 -5.80 -1.09
C VAL A 18 12.37 -5.28 -2.51
N ILE A 19 11.30 -4.65 -2.99
CA ILE A 19 11.21 -4.06 -4.32
C ILE A 19 10.80 -2.60 -4.17
N ASP A 20 11.66 -1.69 -4.59
CA ASP A 20 11.38 -0.26 -4.57
C ASP A 20 10.48 0.16 -5.74
N GLY A 21 9.67 1.18 -5.52
CA GLY A 21 8.80 1.75 -6.53
C GLY A 21 8.47 3.21 -6.24
N VAL A 22 7.83 3.84 -7.21
CA VAL A 22 7.37 5.23 -7.11
C VAL A 22 6.01 5.37 -7.76
N THR A 23 5.13 6.14 -7.14
CA THR A 23 3.87 6.51 -7.77
C THR A 23 4.08 7.48 -8.92
N ASP A 24 3.20 7.43 -9.91
CA ASP A 24 3.06 8.45 -10.95
C ASP A 24 2.35 9.72 -10.41
N GLU A 25 2.09 10.67 -11.32
CA GLU A 25 1.43 11.94 -11.04
C GLU A 25 -0.03 11.80 -10.57
N THR A 26 -0.67 10.66 -10.83
CA THR A 26 -2.03 10.35 -10.37
C THR A 26 -2.05 9.71 -8.97
N GLY A 27 -0.88 9.41 -8.40
CA GLY A 27 -0.75 8.65 -7.16
C GLY A 27 -0.88 7.14 -7.35
N THR A 28 -0.87 6.65 -8.58
CA THR A 28 -0.94 5.22 -8.92
C THR A 28 0.46 4.63 -9.06
N TYR A 29 0.61 3.32 -8.88
CA TYR A 29 1.86 2.61 -9.15
C TYR A 29 1.58 1.31 -9.90
N GLN A 30 2.51 0.90 -10.76
CA GLN A 30 2.50 -0.39 -11.43
C GLN A 30 3.91 -0.96 -11.42
N ILE A 31 4.14 -1.94 -10.55
CA ILE A 31 5.47 -2.49 -10.28
C ILE A 31 5.50 -3.95 -10.75
N PRO A 32 6.37 -4.30 -11.71
CA PRO A 32 6.62 -5.70 -12.05
C PRO A 32 7.27 -6.43 -10.87
N VAL A 33 6.66 -7.53 -10.45
CA VAL A 33 7.20 -8.41 -9.41
C VAL A 33 7.63 -9.72 -10.05
N ALA A 34 8.89 -10.07 -9.86
CA ALA A 34 9.49 -11.31 -10.37
C ALA A 34 9.62 -12.34 -9.26
N GLY A 35 9.58 -13.62 -9.62
CA GLY A 35 9.62 -14.72 -8.65
C GLY A 35 8.24 -15.31 -8.36
N GLU A 36 8.21 -16.36 -7.56
CA GLU A 36 7.00 -16.91 -6.94
C GLU A 36 6.96 -16.42 -5.50
N HIS A 37 5.76 -16.04 -5.03
CA HIS A 37 5.52 -15.50 -3.69
C HIS A 37 4.30 -16.21 -3.07
N GLU A 38 4.24 -17.53 -3.24
CA GLU A 38 3.09 -18.35 -2.79
C GLU A 38 3.05 -18.46 -1.26
N ASP A 39 4.23 -18.65 -0.65
CA ASP A 39 4.40 -18.80 0.79
C ASP A 39 4.76 -17.48 1.50
N ASP A 40 4.79 -16.37 0.76
CA ASP A 40 5.17 -15.06 1.27
C ASP A 40 3.97 -14.25 1.76
N ILE A 41 4.19 -13.45 2.81
CA ILE A 41 3.36 -12.32 3.18
C ILE A 41 3.93 -11.08 2.51
N CYS A 42 3.29 -10.63 1.43
CA CYS A 42 3.66 -9.41 0.72
C CYS A 42 2.83 -8.20 1.13
N GLU A 43 3.49 -7.09 1.43
CA GLU A 43 2.89 -5.81 1.76
C GLU A 43 3.47 -4.69 0.90
N VAL A 44 2.61 -3.81 0.40
CA VAL A 44 3.00 -2.53 -0.20
C VAL A 44 2.95 -1.47 0.88
N MET A 45 3.98 -0.63 0.97
CA MET A 45 4.06 0.43 1.97
C MET A 45 4.72 1.69 1.44
N VAL A 46 4.19 2.85 1.84
CA VAL A 46 4.78 4.15 1.54
C VAL A 46 5.94 4.44 2.49
N THR A 47 7.00 5.09 1.98
CA THR A 47 8.20 5.40 2.77
C THR A 47 8.28 6.87 3.14
N GLU A 48 7.98 7.76 2.20
CA GLU A 48 8.04 9.21 2.42
C GLU A 48 7.00 9.95 1.58
N SER A 49 6.57 11.11 2.08
CA SER A 49 5.68 12.01 1.35
C SER A 49 6.44 13.24 0.87
N PRO A 50 6.24 13.68 -0.39
CA PRO A 50 6.80 14.93 -0.88
C PRO A 50 6.07 16.17 -0.33
N MET A 51 4.92 16.00 0.33
CA MET A 51 4.09 17.10 0.85
C MET A 51 4.40 17.38 2.32
N ALA A 52 4.86 18.59 2.63
CA ALA A 52 5.25 18.98 3.99
C ALA A 52 4.09 19.02 5.00
N ASP A 53 2.86 19.18 4.53
CA ASP A 53 1.62 19.21 5.32
C ASP A 53 0.85 17.88 5.31
N CYS A 54 1.34 16.86 4.59
CA CYS A 54 0.73 15.55 4.40
C CYS A 54 1.78 14.44 4.43
N ASN A 55 2.46 14.29 5.57
CA ASN A 55 3.60 13.38 5.73
C ASN A 55 3.55 12.52 7.00
N GLU A 56 2.45 12.56 7.75
CA GLU A 56 2.28 11.68 8.91
C GLU A 56 1.87 10.28 8.44
N LEU A 57 2.60 9.24 8.85
CA LEU A 57 2.24 7.86 8.50
C LEU A 57 0.95 7.48 9.23
N SER A 58 -0.11 7.17 8.46
CA SER A 58 -1.34 6.64 9.04
C SER A 58 -1.09 5.23 9.59
N PRO A 59 -1.22 4.96 10.90
CA PRO A 59 -0.89 3.64 11.47
C PRO A 59 -1.66 2.48 10.83
N ASN A 60 -2.88 2.75 10.34
CA ASN A 60 -3.76 1.75 9.74
C ASN A 60 -3.82 1.80 8.22
N ARG A 61 -3.12 2.75 7.58
CA ARG A 61 -3.15 2.97 6.11
C ARG A 61 -1.77 3.24 5.52
N ASN A 62 -0.69 3.00 6.25
CA ASN A 62 0.68 3.13 5.71
C ASN A 62 1.14 1.91 4.93
N ARG A 63 0.43 0.78 5.05
CA ARG A 63 0.71 -0.48 4.36
C ARG A 63 -0.57 -1.20 3.93
N ALA A 64 -0.47 -2.02 2.89
CA ALA A 64 -1.55 -2.87 2.42
C ALA A 64 -1.01 -4.21 1.94
N ARG A 65 -1.63 -5.30 2.40
CA ARG A 65 -1.30 -6.66 1.97
C ARG A 65 -1.75 -6.90 0.53
N VAL A 66 -0.93 -7.62 -0.23
CA VAL A 66 -1.22 -8.01 -1.62
C VAL A 66 -0.83 -9.48 -1.85
N LEU A 67 -1.68 -10.24 -2.55
CA LEU A 67 -1.42 -11.63 -2.89
C LEU A 67 -0.62 -11.72 -4.19
N LEU A 68 0.65 -12.13 -4.12
CA LEU A 68 1.54 -12.21 -5.29
C LEU A 68 1.80 -13.65 -5.80
N ALA A 69 1.12 -14.64 -5.24
CA ALA A 69 1.15 -16.03 -5.71
C ALA A 69 0.69 -16.14 -7.18
N LYS A 70 1.51 -16.73 -8.07
CA LYS A 70 1.11 -16.93 -9.47
C LYS A 70 0.07 -18.04 -9.62
N ASN A 71 0.15 -19.09 -8.82
CA ASN A 71 -0.76 -20.24 -8.87
C ASN A 71 -2.01 -20.09 -7.98
N SER A 72 -2.53 -18.86 -7.87
CA SER A 72 -3.68 -18.52 -7.01
C SER A 72 -5.05 -18.85 -7.63
N GLY A 73 -5.09 -19.49 -8.80
CA GLY A 73 -6.35 -19.74 -9.54
C GLY A 73 -6.98 -18.49 -10.15
N MET A 74 -6.35 -17.32 -10.02
CA MET A 74 -6.82 -16.07 -10.62
C MET A 74 -6.42 -15.97 -12.10
N PRO A 75 -7.32 -15.57 -13.00
CA PRO A 75 -7.05 -15.51 -14.44
C PRO A 75 -6.13 -14.35 -14.84
N SER A 76 -6.08 -13.29 -14.03
CA SER A 76 -5.21 -12.14 -14.25
C SER A 76 -3.90 -12.30 -13.47
N ARG A 77 -2.83 -11.65 -13.93
CA ARG A 77 -1.59 -11.44 -13.15
C ARG A 77 -1.50 -10.06 -12.51
N LEU A 78 -2.47 -9.18 -12.75
CA LEU A 78 -2.55 -7.89 -12.07
C LEU A 78 -3.10 -8.10 -10.66
N ARG A 79 -2.50 -7.41 -9.70
CA ARG A 79 -2.87 -7.46 -8.28
C ARG A 79 -3.02 -6.03 -7.80
N TYR A 80 -4.12 -5.76 -7.11
CA TYR A 80 -4.44 -4.44 -6.58
C TYR A 80 -4.34 -4.53 -5.05
N ALA A 81 -3.49 -3.68 -4.47
CA ALA A 81 -3.48 -3.50 -3.02
C ALA A 81 -4.49 -2.40 -2.65
N ASN A 82 -4.94 -2.40 -1.39
CA ASN A 82 -5.73 -1.29 -0.87
C ASN A 82 -4.93 0.02 -0.92
N SER A 83 -5.65 1.14 -1.01
CA SER A 83 -5.04 2.46 -0.96
C SER A 83 -4.28 2.68 0.35
N ILE A 84 -3.05 3.16 0.22
CA ILE A 84 -2.17 3.54 1.31
C ILE A 84 -1.87 5.03 1.23
N GLY A 85 -1.50 5.65 2.35
CA GLY A 85 -1.20 7.07 2.35
C GLY A 85 -0.79 7.65 3.68
N PHE A 86 -0.66 8.97 3.65
CA PHE A 86 -0.28 9.82 4.77
C PHE A 86 -1.49 10.60 5.28
N LEU A 87 -1.41 11.05 6.53
CA LEU A 87 -2.36 11.99 7.10
C LEU A 87 -1.85 13.41 6.89
N LYS A 88 -2.81 14.31 6.62
CA LYS A 88 -2.56 15.75 6.75
C LYS A 88 -2.40 16.10 8.22
N LYS A 89 -1.54 17.07 8.51
CA LYS A 89 -1.33 17.60 9.88
C LYS A 89 -2.61 18.22 10.44
N GLU A 90 -3.35 18.91 9.59
CA GLU A 90 -4.64 19.51 9.93
C GLU A 90 -5.73 18.91 9.03
N PRO A 91 -6.88 18.51 9.59
CA PRO A 91 -8.01 18.05 8.81
C PRO A 91 -8.55 19.19 7.93
N LEU A 92 -9.12 18.84 6.78
CA LEU A 92 -9.77 19.83 5.93
C LEU A 92 -11.10 20.28 6.58
N PRO A 93 -11.53 21.54 6.36
CA PRO A 93 -12.78 22.07 6.93
C PRO A 93 -14.01 21.19 6.66
N GLU A 94 -14.04 20.53 5.50
CA GLU A 94 -15.11 19.65 5.03
C GLU A 94 -15.12 18.25 5.67
N CYS A 95 -14.05 17.83 6.35
CA CYS A 95 -13.98 16.48 6.93
C CYS A 95 -15.06 16.24 8.01
N GLY A 96 -15.34 17.23 8.85
CA GLY A 96 -16.35 17.13 9.91
C GLY A 96 -17.77 16.97 9.36
N PRO A 97 -18.24 17.89 8.48
CA PRO A 97 -19.53 17.75 7.80
C PRO A 97 -19.67 16.43 7.03
N LEU A 98 -18.64 16.01 6.27
CA LEU A 98 -18.65 14.75 5.53
C LEU A 98 -18.84 13.54 6.45
N LEU A 99 -18.16 13.53 7.60
CA LEU A 99 -18.30 12.43 8.56
C LEU A 99 -19.71 12.38 9.16
N GLN A 100 -20.36 13.52 9.40
CA GLN A 100 -21.75 13.55 9.87
C GLN A 100 -22.72 12.97 8.82
N GLU A 101 -22.51 13.30 7.54
CA GLU A 101 -23.31 12.75 6.44
C GLU A 101 -23.15 11.23 6.33
N LEU A 102 -21.92 10.72 6.38
CA LEU A 102 -21.62 9.28 6.28
C LEU A 102 -22.12 8.46 7.47
N LEU A 103 -22.33 9.07 8.63
CA LEU A 103 -22.76 8.40 9.87
C LEU A 103 -24.24 8.64 10.20
N ALA A 104 -24.97 9.39 9.37
CA ALA A 104 -26.38 9.71 9.59
C ALA A 104 -27.36 8.59 9.17
N GLU A 105 -26.85 7.41 8.80
CA GLU A 105 -27.63 6.21 8.46
C GLU A 105 -27.90 5.32 9.69
#